data_AF-A0A497G8C4-F1
#
_entry.id   AF-A0A497G8C4-F1
#
_cell.length_a   1.000
_cell.length_b   1.000
_cell.length_c   1.000
_cell.angle_alpha   90.00
_cell.angle_beta   90.00
_cell.angle_gamma   90.00
#
_symmetry.space_group_name_H-M   'P 1'
#
loop_
_entity.id
_entity.type
_entity.pdbx_description
1 polymer ?
#
loop_
_entity_poly.entity_id
_entity_poly.type
_entity_poly.pdbx_seq_one_letter_code
_entity_poly.pdbx_strand_id
1 'polypeptide(L)' 'MKTLTMRVDDSIYKIIKSAAEGQKRNIANFIEFATLQYLTSSQYVDNDEMNEILSDKSLVKNLRSGLKDLKSGDYEII' A
#
# COMPACT_ATOMS: atom_id res chain seq x y z
N MET A 1 -25.55 5.16 -13.86
CA MET A 1 -24.15 4.68 -13.88
C MET A 1 -23.31 5.64 -14.70
N LYS A 2 -22.05 5.85 -14.33
CA LYS A 2 -21.09 6.69 -15.08
C LYS A 2 -19.87 5.83 -15.40
N THR A 3 -19.19 6.13 -16.50
CA THR A 3 -18.03 5.36 -16.96
C THR A 3 -16.77 6.17 -16.74
N LEU A 4 -15.74 5.55 -16.16
CA LEU A 4 -14.40 6.10 -16.08
C LEU A 4 -13.55 5.49 -17.20
N THR A 5 -12.78 6.31 -17.91
CA THR A 5 -11.84 5.86 -18.94
C THR A 5 -10.48 6.47 -18.66
N MET A 6 -9.44 5.64 -18.68
CA MET A 6 -8.08 6.04 -18.35
C MET A 6 -7.11 5.44 -19.37
N ARG A 7 -6.15 6.25 -19.83
CA ARG A 7 -5.01 5.77 -20.61
C ARG A 7 -3.84 5.54 -19.67
N VAL A 8 -3.19 4.39 -19.79
CA VAL A 8 -2.00 4.02 -19.03
C VAL A 8 -1.00 3.37 -19.95
N ASP A 9 0.29 3.51 -19.61
CA ASP A 9 1.34 2.77 -20.27
C ASP A 9 1.25 1.28 -19.92
N ASP A 10 1.79 0.42 -20.80
CA ASP A 10 1.73 -1.03 -20.63
C ASP A 10 2.41 -1.52 -19.34
N SER A 11 3.50 -0.87 -18.94
CA SER A 11 4.20 -1.16 -17.68
C SER A 11 3.30 -0.92 -16.46
N ILE A 12 2.60 0.22 -16.43
CA ILE A 12 1.67 0.58 -15.37
C ILE A 12 0.46 -0.36 -15.38
N TYR A 13 -0.08 -0.66 -16.56
CA TYR A 13 -1.18 -1.61 -16.71
C TYR A 13 -0.84 -2.97 -16.11
N LYS A 14 0.36 -3.50 -16.40
CA LYS A 14 0.82 -4.78 -15.85
C LYS A 14 0.91 -4.76 -14.33
N ILE A 15 1.45 -3.70 -13.74
CA ILE A 15 1.53 -3.54 -12.28
C ILE A 15 0.12 -3.56 -11.66
N ILE A 16 -0.79 -2.76 -12.21
CA ILE A 16 -2.19 -2.68 -11.72
C ILE A 16 -2.88 -4.04 -11.87
N LYS A 17 -2.68 -4.71 -13.01
CA LYS A 17 -3.26 -6.02 -13.28
C LYS A 17 -2.76 -7.07 -12.28
N SER A 18 -1.45 -7.16 -12.06
CA SER A 18 -0.87 -8.10 -11.09
C SER A 18 -1.34 -7.83 -9.66
N ALA A 19 -1.47 -6.55 -9.27
CA ALA A 19 -2.01 -6.19 -7.96
C ALA A 19 -3.49 -6.60 -7.80
N ALA A 20 -4.31 -6.36 -8.84
CA ALA A 20 -5.71 -6.76 -8.85
C ALA A 20 -5.87 -8.29 -8.78
N GLU A 21 -5.07 -9.04 -9.55
CA GLU A 21 -5.02 -10.50 -9.53
C GLU A 21 -4.61 -11.04 -8.15
N GLY A 22 -3.59 -10.44 -7.52
CA GLY A 22 -3.14 -10.78 -6.17
C GLY A 22 -4.24 -10.63 -5.12
N GLN A 23 -5.17 -9.67 -5.32
CA GLN A 23 -6.34 -9.47 -4.46
C GLN A 23 -7.60 -10.24 -4.92
N LYS A 24 -7.48 -11.08 -5.95
CA LYS A 24 -8.59 -11.84 -6.56
C LYS A 24 -9.77 -10.95 -7.00
N ARG A 25 -9.46 -9.77 -7.56
CA ARG A 25 -10.45 -8.78 -8.04
C ARG A 25 -10.15 -8.36 -9.47
N ASN A 26 -11.17 -7.86 -10.18
CA ASN A 26 -10.94 -7.26 -11.49
C ASN A 26 -10.33 -5.85 -11.36
N ILE A 27 -9.72 -5.36 -12.44
CA ILE A 27 -9.00 -4.07 -12.45
C ILE A 27 -9.91 -2.89 -12.06
N ALA A 28 -11.15 -2.85 -12.56
CA ALA A 28 -12.06 -1.75 -12.27
C ALA A 28 -12.41 -1.69 -10.78
N ASN A 29 -12.74 -2.83 -10.18
CA ASN A 29 -13.04 -2.93 -8.74
C ASN A 29 -11.81 -2.65 -7.88
N PHE A 30 -10.63 -3.10 -8.31
CA PHE A 30 -9.38 -2.80 -7.63
C PHE A 30 -9.10 -1.29 -7.59
N ILE A 31 -9.22 -0.60 -8.73
CA ILE A 31 -9.00 0.85 -8.83
C ILE A 31 -10.03 1.61 -7.98
N GLU A 32 -11.31 1.23 -8.06
CA GLU A 32 -12.38 1.83 -7.26
C GLU A 32 -12.08 1.72 -5.77
N PHE A 33 -11.79 0.50 -5.29
CA PHE A 33 -11.48 0.26 -3.89
C PHE A 33 -10.22 1.00 -3.43
N ALA A 34 -9.14 0.94 -4.21
CA ALA A 34 -7.88 1.62 -3.89
C ALA A 34 -8.06 3.15 -3.82
N THR A 35 -8.88 3.72 -4.72
CA THR A 35 -9.18 5.15 -4.71
C THR A 35 -9.98 5.55 -3.48
N LEU A 36 -11.02 4.77 -3.12
CA LEU A 36 -11.79 4.99 -1.91
C LEU A 36 -10.92 4.87 -0.67
N GLN A 37 -10.09 3.83 -0.58
CA GLN A 37 -9.17 3.61 0.53
C GLN A 37 -8.14 4.74 0.66
N TYR A 38 -7.61 5.24 -0.46
CA TYR A 38 -6.69 6.38 -0.44
C TYR A 38 -7.37 7.64 0.08
N LEU A 39 -8.58 7.94 -0.40
CA LEU A 39 -9.34 9.10 0.05
C LEU A 39 -9.72 8.99 1.52
N THR A 40 -10.17 7.82 1.98
CA THR A 40 -10.51 7.61 3.39
C THR A 40 -9.27 7.67 4.26
N SER A 41 -8.20 6.94 3.94
CA SER A 41 -6.97 6.97 4.74
C SER A 41 -6.37 8.38 4.84
N SER A 42 -6.39 9.18 3.77
CA SER A 42 -5.97 10.59 3.83
C SER A 42 -6.78 11.45 4.80
N GLN A 43 -8.01 11.03 5.11
CA GLN A 43 -8.89 11.69 6.08
C GLN A 43 -8.83 11.07 7.49
N TYR A 44 -8.25 9.88 7.65
CA TYR A 44 -8.25 9.12 8.92
C TYR A 44 -6.86 8.91 9.54
N VAL A 45 -5.78 9.46 8.96
CA VAL A 45 -4.50 9.53 9.70
C VAL A 45 -4.66 10.56 10.81
N ASP A 46 -4.94 10.08 12.01
CA ASP A 46 -4.92 10.91 13.21
C ASP A 46 -3.47 11.29 13.53
N ASN A 47 -3.19 12.60 13.61
CA ASN A 47 -1.87 13.09 13.94
C ASN A 47 -1.44 12.65 15.34
N ASP A 48 -2.38 12.48 16.27
CA ASP A 48 -2.08 12.07 17.64
C ASP A 48 -1.67 10.59 17.69
N GLU A 49 -2.37 9.72 16.95
CA GLU A 49 -2.00 8.30 16.81
C GLU A 49 -0.63 8.15 16.12
N MET A 50 -0.35 8.94 15.09
CA MET A 50 0.97 8.92 14.46
C MET A 50 2.07 9.46 15.37
N ASN A 51 1.80 10.48 16.17
CA ASN A 51 2.75 10.98 17.16
C ASN A 51 3.06 9.91 18.21
N GLU A 52 2.07 9.13 18.62
CA GLU A 52 2.26 8.00 19.55
C GLU A 52 3.18 6.94 18.95
N ILE A 53 2.91 6.49 17.72
CA ILE A 53 3.76 5.52 16.98
C ILE A 53 5.20 6.03 16.84
N LEU A 54 5.40 7.30 16.51
CA LEU A 54 6.72 7.89 16.35
C LEU A 54 7.46 8.07 17.67
N SER A 55 6.72 8.23 18.78
CA SER A 55 7.29 8.36 20.12
C SER A 55 7.78 7.03 20.70
N ASP A 56 7.25 5.89 20.21
CA ASP A 56 7.71 4.56 20.60
C ASP A 56 9.04 4.21 19.93
N LYS A 57 10.12 4.47 20.67
CA LYS A 57 11.50 4.19 20.24
C LYS A 57 11.77 2.71 19.96
N SER A 58 11.09 1.80 20.66
CA SER A 58 11.29 0.35 20.49
C SER A 58 10.68 -0.10 19.18
N LEU A 59 9.42 0.29 18.93
CA LEU A 59 8.70 0.01 17.70
C LEU A 59 9.45 0.57 16.48
N VAL A 60 9.83 1.86 16.52
CA VAL A 60 10.55 2.52 15.43
C VAL A 60 11.90 1.87 15.17
N LYS A 61 12.63 1.46 16.21
CA LYS A 61 13.90 0.74 16.06
C LYS A 61 13.70 -0.59 15.35
N ASN A 62 12.71 -1.39 15.77
CA ASN A 62 12.45 -2.71 15.19
C ASN A 62 12.00 -2.59 13.72
N LEU A 63 11.13 -1.63 13.38
CA LEU A 63 10.72 -1.37 12.00
C LEU A 63 11.91 -0.99 11.11
N ARG A 64 12.83 -0.15 11.62
CA ARG A 64 14.04 0.23 10.87
C ARG A 64 14.99 -0.94 10.67
N SER A 65 15.15 -1.81 11.66
CA SER A 65 15.94 -3.03 11.52
C SER A 65 15.34 -3.97 10.49
N GLY A 66 14.03 -4.27 10.57
CA GLY A 66 13.38 -5.16 9.60
C GLY A 66 13.44 -4.62 8.15
N LEU A 67 13.34 -3.30 7.96
CA LEU A 67 13.56 -2.67 6.64
C LEU A 67 15.00 -2.82 6.14
N LYS A 68 15.98 -2.85 7.04
CA LYS A 68 17.38 -3.08 6.71
C LYS A 68 17.60 -4.54 6.30
N ASP A 69 17.03 -5.47 7.06
CA ASP A 69 17.13 -6.92 6.82
C ASP A 69 16.46 -7.30 5.49
N LEU A 70 15.31 -6.70 5.18
CA LEU A 70 14.66 -6.83 3.87
C LEU A 70 15.57 -6.35 2.72
N LYS A 71 16.28 -5.23 2.92
CA LYS A 71 17.19 -4.68 1.90
C LYS A 71 18.48 -5.49 1.75
N SER A 72 18.98 -6.09 2.82
CA SER A 72 20.16 -6.96 2.75
C SER A 72 19.84 -8.36 2.23
N GLY A 73 18.56 -8.73 2.14
CA GLY A 73 18.15 -10.08 1.75
C GLY A 73 18.27 -11.09 2.89
N ASP A 74 18.46 -10.61 4.12
CA ASP A 74 18.63 -11.42 5.32
C ASP A 74 17.25 -11.82 5.89
N TYR A 75 16.46 -12.52 5.08
CA TYR A 75 15.18 -13.07 5.51
C TYR A 75 14.90 -14.40 4.82
N GLU A 76 14.38 -15.36 5.57
CA GLU A 76 13.94 -16.65 5.06
C GLU A 76 12.41 -16.66 5.09
N ILE A 77 11.78 -16.78 3.92
CA ILE A 77 10.33 -16.97 3.83
C ILE A 77 10.07 -18.46 4.05
N ILE A 78 9.54 -18.80 5.22
CA ILE A 78 9.15 -20.16 5.60
C ILE A 78 7.71 -20.44 5.17
#